data_AF-A0A1Z4GRU4-F1
#
_entry.id   AF-A0A1Z4GRU4-F1
#
_cell.length_a   1.000
_cell.length_b   1.000
_cell.length_c   1.000
_cell.angle_alpha   90.00
_cell.angle_beta   90.00
_cell.angle_gamma   90.00
#
_symmetry.space_group_name_H-M   'P 1'
#
loop_
_entity.id
_entity.type
_entity.pdbx_description
1 polymer ?
#
loop_
_entity_poly.entity_id
_entity_poly.type
_entity_poly.pdbx_seq_one_letter_code
_entity_poly.pdbx_strand_id
1 'polypeptide(L)' 'MLKQGISLAEAAKRLGVSQSDLYVAVQKEQISTFRTDTRTVVSLGALKDYQIRRSFISDHKP' A
#
# COMPACT_ATOMS: atom_id res chain seq x y z
N MET A 1 1.93 20.16 8.78
CA MET A 1 2.33 18.75 9.00
C MET A 1 2.46 18.08 7.64
N LEU A 2 3.69 17.83 7.18
CA LEU A 2 3.94 17.16 5.90
C LEU A 2 3.30 15.77 5.96
N LYS A 3 2.25 15.53 5.17
CA LYS A 3 1.71 14.18 4.97
C LYS A 3 2.79 13.39 4.23
N GLN A 4 3.67 12.73 4.97
CA GLN A 4 4.77 11.92 4.43
C GLN A 4 4.17 10.65 3.81
N GLY A 5 3.77 10.76 2.55
CA GLY A 5 3.43 9.64 1.71
C GLY A 5 4.68 9.09 1.02
N ILE A 6 4.84 7.77 0.98
CA ILE A 6 5.90 7.10 0.24
C ILE A 6 5.41 6.74 -1.17
N SER A 7 6.31 6.63 -2.13
CA SER A 7 5.92 6.25 -3.49
C SER A 7 5.39 4.82 -3.54
N LEU A 8 4.50 4.52 -4.49
CA LEU A 8 3.93 3.18 -4.67
C LEU A 8 5.01 2.08 -4.81
N ALA A 9 6.12 2.37 -5.50
CA ALA A 9 7.26 1.44 -5.59
C ALA A 9 7.93 1.16 -4.24
N GLU A 10 8.04 2.17 -3.38
CA GLU A 10 8.66 2.05 -2.06
C GLU A 10 7.74 1.35 -1.06
N ALA A 11 6.44 1.64 -1.16
CA ALA A 11 5.39 0.90 -0.47
C ALA A 11 5.42 -0.59 -0.82
N ALA A 12 5.56 -0.91 -2.12
CA ALA A 12 5.62 -2.29 -2.59
C ALA A 12 6.85 -3.02 -2.02
N LYS A 13 8.03 -2.38 -2.06
CA LYS A 13 9.25 -2.91 -1.42
C LYS A 13 9.07 -3.17 0.07
N ARG A 14 8.47 -2.24 0.82
CA ARG A 14 8.24 -2.42 2.27
C ARG A 14 7.26 -3.55 2.59
N LEU A 15 6.26 -3.74 1.73
CA LEU A 15 5.29 -4.82 1.86
C LEU A 15 5.84 -6.17 1.36
N GLY A 16 7.01 -6.19 0.71
CA GLY A 16 7.57 -7.40 0.11
C GLY A 16 6.77 -7.89 -1.11
N VAL A 17 6.10 -6.96 -1.81
CA VAL A 17 5.20 -7.27 -2.94
C VAL A 17 5.68 -6.62 -4.23
N SER A 18 5.20 -7.14 -5.35
CA SER A 18 5.44 -6.50 -6.65
C SER A 18 4.66 -5.20 -6.77
N GLN A 19 5.24 -4.22 -7.46
CA GLN A 19 4.58 -2.93 -7.71
C GLN A 19 3.24 -3.11 -8.44
N SER A 20 3.13 -4.09 -9.34
CA SER A 20 1.87 -4.43 -10.03
C SER A 20 0.82 -4.99 -9.08
N ASP A 21 1.20 -5.83 -8.11
CA ASP A 21 0.29 -6.38 -7.09
C ASP A 21 -0.28 -5.26 -6.22
N LEU A 22 0.60 -4.34 -5.81
CA LEU A 22 0.20 -3.15 -5.07
C LEU A 22 -0.68 -2.24 -5.93
N TYR A 23 -0.38 -2.08 -7.22
CA TYR A 23 -1.19 -1.28 -8.15
C TYR A 23 -2.61 -1.85 -8.32
N VAL A 24 -2.75 -3.17 -8.40
CA VAL A 24 -4.06 -3.84 -8.40
C VAL A 24 -4.78 -3.61 -7.07
N ALA A 25 -4.08 -3.67 -5.94
CA ALA A 25 -4.67 -3.36 -4.64
C ALA A 25 -5.17 -1.90 -4.56
N VAL A 26 -4.45 -0.96 -5.18
CA VAL A 26 -4.91 0.43 -5.32
C VAL A 26 -6.15 0.51 -6.19
N GLN A 27 -6.16 -0.16 -7.36
CA GLN A 27 -7.33 -0.15 -8.25
C GLN A 27 -8.57 -0.80 -7.63
N LYS A 28 -8.37 -1.79 -6.76
CA LYS A 28 -9.44 -2.44 -5.99
C LYS A 28 -9.83 -1.68 -4.72
N GLU A 29 -9.32 -0.47 -4.52
CA GLU A 29 -9.53 0.35 -3.32
C GLU A 29 -9.17 -0.34 -2.00
N GLN A 30 -8.33 -1.38 -2.04
CA GLN A 30 -7.89 -2.11 -0.85
C GLN A 30 -6.87 -1.32 -0.04
N ILE A 31 -6.23 -0.32 -0.64
CA ILE A 31 -5.29 0.57 0.03
C ILE A 31 -5.55 2.02 -0.38
N SER A 32 -5.70 2.89 0.61
CA SER A 32 -5.90 4.32 0.37
C SER A 32 -4.61 4.97 -0.14
N THR A 33 -4.66 5.50 -1.35
CA THR A 33 -3.55 6.24 -1.96
C THR A 33 -4.01 7.61 -2.40
N PHE A 34 -3.05 8.51 -2.56
CA PHE A 34 -3.30 9.88 -2.97
C PHE A 34 -2.43 10.15 -4.19
N ARG A 35 -2.98 10.81 -5.21
CA ARG A 35 -2.17 11.33 -6.30
C ARG A 35 -1.68 12.73 -5.90
N THR A 36 -0.37 12.90 -5.89
CA THR A 36 0.26 14.20 -5.80
C THR A 36 0.87 14.53 -7.15
N ASP A 37 0.26 15.47 -7.86
CA ASP A 37 0.67 16.03 -9.16
C ASP A 37 0.78 15.03 -10.32
N THR A 38 1.69 14.06 -10.24
CA THR A 38 1.93 12.98 -11.21
C THR A 38 2.26 11.64 -10.57
N ARG A 39 2.40 11.58 -9.24
CA ARG A 39 2.82 10.38 -8.50
C ARG A 39 1.71 9.85 -7.61
N THR A 40 1.48 8.55 -7.69
CA THR A 40 0.64 7.84 -6.72
C THR A 40 1.48 7.58 -5.48
N VAL A 41 1.10 8.21 -4.38
CA VAL A 41 1.76 8.08 -3.08
C VAL A 41 0.83 7.39 -2.09
N VAL A 42 1.43 6.55 -1.27
CA VAL A 42 0.76 5.78 -0.22
C VAL A 42 1.12 6.41 1.11
N SER A 43 0.11 6.79 1.89
CA SER A 43 0.34 7.26 3.26
C SER A 43 0.81 6.10 4.14
N LEU A 44 1.74 6.36 5.05
CA LEU A 44 2.24 5.34 5.98
C LEU A 44 1.12 4.67 6.80
N GLY A 45 0.08 5.43 7.19
CA GLY A 45 -1.10 4.89 7.87
C GLY A 45 -1.86 3.87 7.00
N ALA A 46 -2.10 4.20 5.73
CA ALA A 46 -2.78 3.30 4.79
C ALA A 46 -1.94 2.04 4.50
N LEU A 47 -0.62 2.19 4.41
CA LEU A 47 0.30 1.05 4.26
C LEU A 47 0.21 0.09 5.45
N LYS A 48 0.20 0.64 6.67
CA LYS A 48 0.12 -0.15 7.91
C LYS A 48 -1.24 -0.85 8.04
N ASP A 49 -2.33 -0.16 7.72
CA ASP A 49 -3.68 -0.72 7.71
C ASP A 49 -3.79 -1.90 6.72
N TYR A 50 -3.26 -1.70 5.51
CA TYR A 50 -3.20 -2.74 4.49
C TYR A 50 -2.34 -3.93 4.92
N GLN A 51 -1.19 -3.69 5.56
CA GLN A 51 -0.33 -4.75 6.10
C GLN A 51 -1.06 -5.58 7.17
N ILE A 52 -1.80 -4.94 8.08
CA ILE A 52 -2.57 -5.64 9.12
C ILE A 52 -3.65 -6.52 8.48
N ARG A 53 -4.44 -5.97 7.54
CA ARG A 53 -5.47 -6.74 6.82
C ARG A 53 -4.88 -7.89 6.03
N ARG A 54 -3.75 -7.67 5.37
CA ARG A 54 -3.06 -8.71 4.58
C ARG A 54 -2.41 -9.77 5.45
N SER A 55 -1.86 -9.41 6.61
CA SER A 55 -1.38 -10.38 7.60
C SER A 55 -2.53 -11.22 8.13
N PHE A 56 -3.70 -10.62 8.36
CA PHE A 56 -4.90 -11.34 8.78
C PHE A 56 -5.39 -12.34 7.73
N ILE A 57 -5.20 -12.04 6.44
CA ILE A 57 -5.51 -12.96 5.33
C ILE A 57 -4.41 -14.02 5.13
N SER A 58 -3.15 -13.71 5.44
CA SER A 58 -2.01 -14.63 5.31
C SER A 58 -1.85 -15.57 6.52
N ASP A 59 -2.39 -15.21 7.68
CA ASP A 59 -2.51 -16.03 8.89
C ASP A 59 -3.68 -17.05 8.80
N HIS A 60 -4.06 -17.40 7.57
CA HIS A 60 -4.86 -18.57 7.27
C HIS A 60 -4.08 -19.46 6.31
N LYS A 61 -2.99 -20.02 6.82
CA LYS A 61 -2.35 -21.18 6.21
C LYS A 61 -2.61 -22.39 7.13
N PRO A 62 -3.42 -23.38 6.69
CA PRO A 62 -3.66 -24.61 7.45
C PRO A 62 -2.42 -25.49 7.55
#